data_AF-A0AAV8Q0K6-F1
#
_entry.id   AF-A0AAV8Q0K6-F1
#
_cell.length_a   1.000
_cell.length_b   1.000
_cell.length_c   1.000
_cell.angle_alpha   90.00
_cell.angle_beta   90.00
_cell.angle_gamma   90.00
#
_symmetry.space_group_name_H-M   'P 1'
#
loop_
_entity.id
_entity.type
_entity.pdbx_description
1 polymer ?
#
loop_
_entity_poly.entity_id
_entity_poly.type
_entity_poly.pdbx_seq_one_letter_code
_entity_poly.pdbx_strand_id
1 'polypeptide(L)'
;MYMMLAGGLPPFYGESAVEIFDAVARANLRFPPRVFRSVSPAAKDLMRRILCKDVSRRFSAEQVLRHRWITSRGMMRPVEGDPSLSMSRHEASVLGFCSG
;
A
#
# COMPACT_ATOMS: atom_id res chain seq x y z
N MET A 1 -1.40 -4.95 -6.74
CA MET A 1 -1.49 -3.62 -6.07
C MET A 1 -2.93 -3.15 -5.88
N TYR A 2 -3.71 -2.88 -6.93
CA TYR A 2 -5.09 -2.36 -6.78
C TYR A 2 -5.95 -3.24 -5.87
N MET A 3 -6.05 -4.54 -6.17
CA MET A 3 -6.82 -5.49 -5.36
C MET A 3 -6.37 -5.50 -3.88
N MET A 4 -5.07 -5.39 -3.61
CA MET A 4 -4.54 -5.37 -2.22
C MET A 4 -4.99 -4.12 -1.45
N LEU A 5 -5.09 -2.97 -2.12
CA LEU A 5 -5.50 -1.71 -1.50
C LEU A 5 -7.03 -1.51 -1.50
N ALA A 6 -7.74 -2.26 -2.35
CA ALA A 6 -9.19 -2.16 -2.53
C ALA A 6 -9.98 -3.21 -1.75
N GLY A 7 -9.31 -4.10 -0.99
CA GLY A 7 -9.97 -5.18 -0.25
C GLY A 7 -10.47 -6.31 -1.16
N GLY A 8 -9.72 -6.64 -2.22
CA GLY A 8 -10.01 -7.77 -3.12
C GLY A 8 -10.83 -7.42 -4.37
N LEU A 9 -11.32 -6.19 -4.50
CA LEU A 9 -12.09 -5.77 -5.68
C LEU A 9 -11.17 -5.56 -6.90
N PRO A 10 -11.48 -6.17 -8.07
CA PRO A 10 -10.69 -5.96 -9.28
C PRO A 10 -10.95 -4.56 -9.88
N PRO A 11 -9.96 -3.98 -10.58
CA PRO A 11 -10.11 -2.66 -11.22
C PRO A 11 -11.00 -2.70 -12.47
N PHE A 12 -11.15 -3.86 -13.10
CA PHE A 12 -12.00 -4.11 -14.26
C PHE A 12 -12.84 -5.35 -13.95
N TYR A 13 -14.16 -5.24 -14.09
CA TYR A 13 -15.13 -6.26 -13.74
C TYR A 13 -16.22 -6.30 -14.82
N GLY A 14 -16.81 -7.46 -15.04
CA GLY A 14 -17.91 -7.73 -15.95
C GLY A 14 -18.48 -9.13 -15.68
N GLU A 15 -19.71 -9.37 -16.11
CA GLU A 15 -20.41 -10.65 -15.89
C GLU A 15 -20.00 -11.72 -16.92
N SER A 16 -19.37 -11.30 -18.03
CA SER A 16 -18.83 -12.19 -19.06
C SER A 16 -17.37 -11.86 -19.39
N ALA A 17 -16.66 -12.83 -19.99
CA ALA A 17 -15.30 -12.61 -20.45
C ALA A 17 -15.20 -11.44 -21.44
N VAL A 18 -16.19 -11.31 -22.34
CA VAL A 18 -16.26 -10.21 -23.33
C VAL A 18 -16.33 -8.87 -22.62
N GLU A 19 -17.20 -8.72 -21.62
CA GLU A 19 -17.33 -7.48 -20.84
C GLU A 19 -16.05 -7.13 -20.08
N ILE A 20 -15.36 -8.14 -19.53
CA ILE A 20 -14.08 -7.96 -18.84
C ILE A 20 -13.01 -7.48 -19.83
N PHE A 21 -12.88 -8.12 -20.99
CA PHE A 21 -11.94 -7.72 -22.03
C PHE A 21 -12.19 -6.28 -22.48
N ASP A 22 -13.45 -5.93 -22.69
CA ASP A 22 -13.87 -4.57 -23.04
C ASP A 22 -13.52 -3.55 -21.94
N ALA A 23 -13.72 -3.89 -20.67
CA ALA A 23 -13.36 -3.04 -19.54
C ALA A 23 -11.84 -2.82 -19.46
N VAL A 24 -11.06 -3.87 -19.68
CA VAL A 24 -9.59 -3.81 -19.75
C VAL A 24 -9.14 -2.95 -20.93
N ALA A 25 -9.73 -3.13 -22.11
CA ALA A 25 -9.39 -2.38 -23.33
C ALA A 25 -9.71 -0.87 -23.20
N ARG A 26 -10.78 -0.52 -22.48
CA ARG A 26 -11.10 0.87 -22.12
C ARG A 26 -10.12 1.47 -21.11
N ALA A 27 -9.53 0.64 -20.24
CA ALA A 27 -8.58 1.05 -19.21
C ALA A 27 -9.08 2.22 -18.32
N ASN A 28 -10.39 2.29 -18.10
CA ASN A 28 -11.01 3.34 -17.29
C ASN A 28 -10.84 3.05 -15.80
N LEU A 29 -9.65 3.32 -15.26
CA LEU A 29 -9.32 3.08 -13.86
C LEU A 29 -10.01 4.11 -12.95
N ARG A 30 -10.81 3.63 -12.00
CA ARG A 30 -11.54 4.46 -11.04
C ARG A 30 -11.05 4.21 -9.62
N PHE A 31 -11.25 5.19 -8.74
CA PHE A 31 -10.94 5.09 -7.31
C PHE A 31 -12.14 5.56 -6.47
N PRO A 32 -13.17 4.71 -6.30
CA PRO A 32 -14.37 5.08 -5.54
C PRO A 32 -14.01 5.56 -4.12
N PRO A 33 -14.49 6.73 -3.68
CA PRO A 33 -14.14 7.27 -2.36
C PRO A 33 -14.48 6.33 -1.20
N ARG A 34 -15.54 5.50 -1.33
CA ARG A 34 -15.91 4.51 -0.29
C ARG A 34 -14.80 3.50 0.00
N VAL A 35 -14.02 3.13 -1.01
CA VAL A 35 -12.93 2.13 -0.90
C VAL A 35 -11.59 2.82 -0.71
N PHE A 36 -11.36 3.93 -1.41
CA PHE A 36 -10.05 4.56 -1.51
C PHE A 36 -9.88 5.82 -0.65
N ARG A 37 -10.75 6.08 0.33
CA ARG A 37 -10.65 7.27 1.20
C ARG A 37 -9.33 7.33 1.96
N SER A 38 -8.91 6.22 2.56
CA SER A 38 -7.69 6.09 3.36
C SER A 38 -6.43 5.87 2.52
N VAL A 39 -6.58 5.55 1.23
CA VAL A 39 -5.45 5.30 0.34
C VAL A 39 -4.83 6.63 -0.09
N SER A 40 -3.51 6.74 0.08
CA SER A 40 -2.79 8.00 -0.18
C SER A 40 -2.86 8.42 -1.65
N PRO A 41 -2.81 9.73 -1.95
CA PRO A 41 -2.77 10.23 -3.33
C PRO A 41 -1.59 9.67 -4.12
N ALA A 42 -0.44 9.47 -3.48
CA ALA A 42 0.74 8.86 -4.07
C ALA A 42 0.49 7.41 -4.53
N ALA A 43 -0.24 6.62 -3.75
CA ALA A 43 -0.60 5.26 -4.14
C ALA A 43 -1.48 5.24 -5.41
N LYS A 44 -2.46 6.15 -5.46
CA LYS A 44 -3.37 6.30 -6.60
C LYS A 44 -2.62 6.74 -7.85
N ASP A 45 -1.69 7.67 -7.72
CA ASP A 45 -0.82 8.10 -8.83
C ASP A 45 -0.01 6.93 -9.39
N LEU A 46 0.62 6.13 -8.53
CA LEU A 46 1.37 4.96 -8.96
C LEU A 46 0.49 3.95 -9.72
N MET A 47 -0.72 3.66 -9.21
CA MET A 47 -1.65 2.75 -9.90
C MET A 47 -2.03 3.25 -11.30
N ARG A 48 -2.24 4.57 -11.47
CA ARG A 48 -2.51 5.15 -12.80
C ARG A 48 -1.35 4.97 -13.77
N ARG A 49 -0.11 5.04 -13.28
CA ARG A 49 1.11 4.89 -14.09
C ARG A 49 1.38 3.43 -14.47
N ILE A 50 1.07 2.47 -13.59
CA ILE A 50 1.23 1.04 -13.87
C ILE A 50 0.11 0.51 -14.77
N LEU A 51 -1.14 0.90 -14.52
CA LEU A 51 -2.31 0.48 -15.30
C LEU A 51 -2.61 1.45 -16.46
N CYS A 52 -1.56 2.06 -17.03
CA CYS A 52 -1.69 2.99 -18.15
C CYS A 52 -1.95 2.23 -19.45
N LYS A 53 -2.94 2.66 -20.23
CA LYS A 53 -3.27 2.06 -21.55
C LYS A 53 -2.12 2.21 -22.54
N ASP A 54 -1.54 3.40 -22.59
CA ASP A 54 -0.41 3.72 -23.45
C ASP A 54 0.88 3.08 -22.89
N VAL A 55 1.41 2.10 -23.62
CA VAL A 55 2.60 1.35 -23.23
C VAL A 55 3.82 2.25 -23.13
N SER A 56 3.94 3.28 -23.98
CA SER A 56 5.08 4.20 -23.97
C SER A 56 5.12 5.08 -22.71
N ARG A 57 3.96 5.29 -22.09
CA ARG A 57 3.79 6.07 -20.85
C ARG A 57 3.68 5.19 -19.61
N ARG A 58 3.55 3.87 -19.79
CA ARG A 58 3.44 2.91 -18.70
C ARG A 58 4.78 2.81 -17.99
N PHE A 59 4.73 2.87 -16.67
CA PHE A 59 5.95 2.77 -15.87
C PHE A 59 6.59 1.39 -15.99
N SER A 60 7.90 1.37 -16.20
CA SER A 60 8.72 0.16 -16.04
C SER A 60 8.84 -0.22 -14.56
N ALA A 61 9.26 -1.45 -14.29
CA ALA A 61 9.49 -1.92 -12.91
C ALA A 61 10.49 -1.02 -12.16
N GLU A 62 11.56 -0.57 -12.82
CA GLU A 62 12.56 0.34 -12.24
C GLU A 62 11.96 1.70 -11.89
N GLN A 63 11.12 2.25 -12.77
CA GLN A 63 10.40 3.52 -12.51
C GLN A 63 9.40 3.38 -11.36
N VAL A 64 8.74 2.22 -11.23
CA VAL A 64 7.86 1.90 -10.09
C VAL A 64 8.64 1.89 -8.78
N LEU A 65 9.80 1.23 -8.74
CA LEU A 65 10.63 1.14 -7.54
C LEU A 65 11.13 2.51 -7.05
N ARG A 66 11.35 3.46 -7.97
CA ARG A 66 11.74 4.84 -7.65
C ARG A 66 10.58 5.76 -7.29
N HIS A 67 9.34 5.32 -7.45
CA HIS A 67 8.18 6.17 -7.21
C HIS A 67 7.99 6.46 -5.71
N ARG A 68 7.63 7.71 -5.38
CA ARG A 68 7.45 8.19 -3.99
C ARG A 68 6.60 7.28 -3.10
N TRP A 69 5.57 6.63 -3.63
CA TRP A 69 4.75 5.71 -2.82
C TRP A 69 5.52 4.48 -2.32
N ILE A 70 6.50 4.00 -3.10
CA ILE A 70 7.38 2.89 -2.72
C ILE A 70 8.50 3.40 -1.81
N THR A 71 9.14 4.53 -2.17
CA THR A 71 10.33 5.04 -1.47
C THR A 71 10.01 5.76 -0.16
N SER A 72 8.82 6.35 0.00
CA SER A 72 8.43 7.04 1.25
C SER A 72 8.28 6.10 2.46
N ARG A 73 8.25 4.78 2.27
CA ARG A 73 8.22 3.80 3.37
C ARG A 73 9.53 3.68 4.16
N GLY A 74 10.64 4.24 3.66
CA GLY A 74 11.89 4.36 4.42
C GLY A 74 11.82 5.37 5.58
N MET A 75 10.73 6.13 5.71
CA MET A 75 10.49 7.06 6.81
C MET A 75 9.39 6.58 7.76
N MET A 76 9.25 5.27 7.96
CA MET A 76 8.82 4.82 9.28
C MET A 76 9.95 5.24 10.22
N ARG A 77 9.75 6.36 10.93
CA ARG A 77 10.60 6.65 12.08
C ARG A 77 10.65 5.37 12.90
N PRO A 78 11.84 4.90 13.32
CA PRO A 78 11.88 3.90 14.37
C PRO A 78 10.90 4.37 15.43
N VAL A 79 10.05 3.47 15.91
CA VAL A 79 9.34 3.73 17.16
C VAL A 79 10.46 3.85 18.19
N GLU A 80 10.99 5.05 18.38
CA GLU A 80 11.86 5.38 19.49
C GLU A 80 11.05 4.96 20.71
N GLY A 81 11.57 3.93 21.39
CA GLY A 81 10.91 3.29 22.51
C GLY A 81 10.28 4.35 23.40
N ASP A 82 8.97 4.23 23.60
CA ASP A 82 8.23 5.09 24.48
C ASP A 82 8.93 5.12 25.85
N PRO A 83 9.51 6.26 26.27
CA PRO A 83 10.24 6.34 27.54
C PRO A 83 9.32 6.16 28.75
N SER A 84 7.99 6.07 28.57
CA SER A 84 7.05 5.72 29.64
C SER A 84 7.07 4.23 30.00
N LEU A 85 7.64 3.36 29.16
CA LEU A 85 7.89 1.95 29.47
C LEU A 85 9.26 1.76 30.16
N SER A 86 9.63 2.67 31.06
CA SER A 86 10.64 2.34 32.07
C SER A 86 9.99 1.36 33.06
N MET A 87 10.16 0.06 32.82
CA MET A 87 9.86 -0.95 33.85
C MET A 87 10.63 -0.56 35.11
N SER A 88 9.90 -0.22 36.15
CA SER A 88 10.47 0.14 37.43
C SER A 88 11.27 -1.04 37.98
N ARG A 89 12.39 -0.82 38.68
CA ARG A 89 13.19 -1.89 39.31
C ARG A 89 12.36 -2.89 40.15
N HIS A 90 11.18 -2.49 40.59
CA HIS A 90 10.23 -3.36 41.30
C HIS A 90 9.57 -4.41 40.39
N GLU A 91 9.28 -4.12 39.13
CA GLU A 91 8.64 -5.07 38.19
C GLU A 91 9.60 -6.16 37.73
N ALA A 92 10.90 -5.84 37.60
CA ALA A 92 11.92 -6.83 37.25
C ALA A 92 12.06 -7.94 38.31
N SER A 93 11.78 -7.63 39.60
CA SER A 93 11.80 -8.63 40.68
C SER A 93 10.64 -9.61 40.61
N VAL A 94 9.49 -9.20 40.04
CA VAL A 94 8.32 -10.07 39.89
C VAL A 94 8.54 -11.09 38.77
N LEU A 95 9.34 -10.73 37.76
CA LEU A 95 9.60 -11.56 36.58
C LEU A 95 10.83 -12.46 36.71
N GLY A 96 11.46 -12.53 37.90
CA GLY A 96 12.46 -13.56 38.20
C GLY A 96 13.76 -13.47 37.39
N PHE A 97 14.11 -12.29 36.85
CA PHE A 97 15.41 -12.07 36.23
C PHE A 97 16.47 -11.79 37.30
N CYS A 98 16.90 -12.84 38.01
CA CYS A 98 18.13 -12.79 38.79
C CYS A 98 19.31 -12.85 37.81
N SER A 99 20.12 -11.80 37.77
CA SER A 99 21.38 -11.77 37.02
C SER A 99 22.37 -12.77 37.62
N GLY A 100 22.83 -13.70 36.79
CA GLY A 100 24.07 -14.46 36.97
C GLY A 100 25.07 -14.02 35.92
#